data_AF-A0A6A1W5B3-F1
#
_entry.id   AF-A0A6A1W5B3-F1
#
_cell.length_a   1.000
_cell.length_b   1.000
_cell.length_c   1.000
_cell.angle_alpha   90.00
_cell.angle_beta   90.00
_cell.angle_gamma   90.00
#
_symmetry.space_group_name_H-M   'P 1'
#
loop_
_entity.id
_entity.type
_entity.pdbx_description
1 polymer ?
#
loop_
_entity_poly.entity_id
_entity_poly.type
_entity_poly.pdbx_seq_one_letter_code
_entity_poly.pdbx_strand_id
1 'polypeptide(L)'
;MVESDSLTLGNEVNNSPDHTIWIIAEQVEAIEDLLKRFPDWQIRWIPRKANRMAHLLAKWAASSGEEGVIPLDTTPVFVKFCDL
;
A
#
# COMPACT_ATOMS: atom_id res chain seq x y z
N MET A 1 -7.71 -9.74 -0.67
CA MET A 1 -6.33 -9.77 -0.10
C MET A 1 -5.54 -8.64 -0.72
N VAL A 2 -4.78 -7.90 0.09
CA VAL A 2 -3.94 -6.77 -0.33
C VAL A 2 -2.49 -7.11 -0.02
N GLU A 3 -1.56 -6.74 -0.88
CA GLU A 3 -0.12 -7.00 -0.66
C GLU A 3 0.60 -5.71 -0.23
N SER A 4 1.56 -5.85 0.69
CA SER A 4 2.37 -4.73 1.18
C SER A 4 3.76 -5.22 1.56
N ASP A 5 4.78 -4.38 1.34
CA ASP A 5 6.13 -4.63 1.87
C ASP A 5 6.38 -4.01 3.26
N SER A 6 5.39 -3.28 3.80
CA SER A 6 5.44 -2.76 5.16
C SER A 6 4.95 -3.80 6.17
N LEU A 7 5.90 -4.50 6.80
CA LEU A 7 5.60 -5.48 7.85
C LEU A 7 4.89 -4.84 9.04
N THR A 8 5.32 -3.63 9.42
CA THR A 8 4.73 -2.86 10.52
C THR A 8 3.26 -2.57 10.28
N LEU A 9 2.91 -2.06 9.09
CA LEU A 9 1.52 -1.77 8.74
C LEU A 9 0.69 -3.06 8.69
N GLY A 10 1.21 -4.11 8.07
CA GLY A 10 0.50 -5.39 7.98
C GLY A 10 0.24 -6.01 9.36
N ASN A 11 1.19 -5.91 10.29
CA ASN A 11 0.98 -6.38 11.66
C ASN A 11 -0.07 -5.54 12.39
N GLU A 12 -0.04 -4.22 12.21
CA GLU A 12 -0.97 -3.33 12.91
C GLU A 12 -2.41 -3.57 12.48
N VAL A 13 -2.65 -3.66 11.16
CA VAL A 13 -3.99 -3.89 10.60
C VAL A 13 -4.52 -5.30 10.87
N ASN A 14 -3.65 -6.32 10.87
CA ASN A 14 -4.11 -7.71 11.01
C ASN A 14 -4.19 -8.18 12.48
N ASN A 15 -3.34 -7.64 13.38
CA ASN A 15 -3.09 -8.25 14.69
C ASN A 15 -3.15 -7.28 15.88
N SER A 16 -3.28 -5.96 15.68
CA SER A 16 -3.23 -4.97 16.76
C SER A 16 -4.60 -4.31 17.00
N PRO A 17 -5.46 -4.89 17.86
CA PRO A 17 -6.79 -4.35 18.14
C PRO A 17 -6.78 -2.97 18.82
N ASP A 18 -5.67 -2.58 19.45
CA ASP A 18 -5.53 -1.32 20.19
C ASP A 18 -4.58 -0.30 19.52
N HIS A 19 -4.19 -0.52 18.25
CA HIS A 19 -3.24 0.31 17.49
C HIS A 19 -2.06 0.83 18.33
N THR A 20 -1.11 -0.07 18.63
CA THR A 20 0.12 0.22 19.36
C THR A 20 0.99 1.34 18.78
N ILE A 21 0.84 1.70 17.50
CA ILE A 21 1.65 2.70 16.81
C ILE A 21 0.82 3.94 16.47
N TRP A 22 0.79 4.90 17.41
CA TRP A 22 0.00 6.13 17.30
C TRP A 22 0.27 6.98 16.04
N ILE A 23 1.51 6.99 15.52
CA ILE A 23 1.87 7.82 14.36
C ILE A 23 1.17 7.38 13.07
N ILE A 24 0.70 6.13 13.00
CA ILE A 24 -0.02 5.58 11.85
C ILE A 24 -1.47 5.20 12.16
N ALA A 25 -1.95 5.51 13.38
CA ALA A 25 -3.25 5.01 13.87
C ALA A 25 -4.40 5.43 12.94
N GLU A 26 -4.44 6.70 12.50
CA GLU A 26 -5.47 7.19 11.59
C GLU A 26 -5.48 6.45 10.24
N GLN A 27 -4.29 6.12 9.71
CA GLN A 27 -4.18 5.37 8.45
C GLN A 27 -4.60 3.92 8.64
N VAL A 28 -4.27 3.31 9.79
CA VAL A 28 -4.66 1.94 10.13
C VAL A 28 -6.18 1.84 10.26
N GLU A 29 -6.82 2.74 11.01
CA GLU A 29 -8.27 2.82 11.15
C GLU A 29 -8.97 2.94 9.79
N ALA A 30 -8.48 3.84 8.92
CA ALA A 30 -9.03 4.00 7.57
C ALA A 30 -8.89 2.74 6.71
N ILE A 31 -7.77 2.02 6.82
CA ILE A 31 -7.55 0.75 6.12
C ILE A 31 -8.49 -0.32 6.67
N GLU A 32 -8.64 -0.44 7.98
CA GLU A 32 -9.54 -1.40 8.61
C GLU A 32 -11.00 -1.17 8.20
N ASP A 33 -11.46 0.08 8.18
CA ASP A 33 -12.81 0.43 7.74
C ASP A 33 -13.06 0.05 6.27
N LEU A 34 -12.04 0.20 5.41
CA LEU A 34 -12.11 -0.29 4.03
C LEU A 34 -12.14 -1.82 3.97
N LEU A 35 -11.33 -2.51 4.77
CA LEU A 35 -11.27 -3.96 4.81
C LEU A 35 -12.52 -4.59 5.42
N LYS A 36 -13.23 -3.93 6.34
CA LYS A 36 -14.52 -4.39 6.88
C LYS A 36 -15.57 -4.62 5.78
N ARG A 37 -15.46 -3.92 4.65
CA ARG A 37 -16.33 -4.11 3.47
C ARG A 37 -16.03 -5.42 2.72
N PHE A 38 -14.91 -6.07 3.02
CA PHE A 38 -14.42 -7.30 2.39
C PHE A 38 -13.86 -8.24 3.46
N PRO A 39 -14.72 -9.00 4.18
CA PRO A 39 -14.34 -9.75 5.39
C PRO A 39 -13.18 -10.74 5.21
N ASP A 40 -12.98 -11.26 4.00
CA ASP A 40 -11.93 -12.22 3.67
C ASP A 40 -10.60 -11.54 3.28
N TRP A 41 -10.53 -10.22 3.29
CA TRP A 41 -9.34 -9.49 2.90
C TRP A 41 -8.44 -9.23 4.10
N GLN A 42 -7.18 -9.62 3.95
CA GLN A 42 -6.10 -9.33 4.89
C GLN A 42 -4.93 -8.69 4.14
N ILE A 43 -4.04 -8.03 4.89
CA ILE A 43 -2.76 -7.56 4.36
C ILE A 43 -1.75 -8.72 4.39
N ARG A 44 -1.28 -9.13 3.22
CA ARG A 44 -0.19 -10.08 3.09
C ARG A 44 1.13 -9.33 2.95
N TRP A 45 2.08 -9.64 3.82
CA TRP A 45 3.44 -9.15 3.66
C TRP A 45 4.12 -9.81 2.46
N ILE A 46 4.78 -9.00 1.63
CA ILE A 46 5.64 -9.45 0.53
C ILE A 46 7.01 -8.76 0.61
N PRO A 47 8.09 -9.39 0.11
CA PRO A 47 9.39 -8.72 0.03
C PRO A 47 9.31 -7.48 -0.86
N ARG A 48 10.07 -6.43 -0.53
CA ARG A 48 10.13 -5.18 -1.33
C ARG A 48 10.46 -5.39 -2.81
N LYS A 49 11.24 -6.43 -3.13
CA LYS A 49 11.53 -6.81 -4.53
C LYS A 49 10.27 -7.24 -5.29
N ALA A 50 9.31 -7.87 -4.61
CA ALA A 50 8.01 -8.23 -5.17
C ALA A 50 7.04 -7.05 -5.20
N ASN A 51 7.21 -6.04 -4.34
CA ASN A 51 6.42 -4.80 -4.36
C ASN A 51 7.05 -3.69 -5.24
N ARG A 52 7.80 -4.09 -6.29
CA ARG A 52 8.63 -3.16 -7.08
C ARG A 52 7.78 -2.13 -7.81
N MET A 53 6.66 -2.55 -8.40
CA MET A 53 5.75 -1.65 -9.12
C MET A 53 5.24 -0.53 -8.23
N ALA A 54 4.70 -0.86 -7.05
CA ALA A 54 4.21 0.14 -6.09
C ALA A 54 5.33 1.10 -5.66
N HIS A 55 6.53 0.58 -5.44
CA HIS A 55 7.68 1.41 -5.08
C HIS A 55 8.08 2.38 -6.20
N LEU A 56 8.13 1.91 -7.46
CA LEU A 56 8.45 2.76 -8.61
C LEU A 56 7.37 3.80 -8.87
N LEU A 57 6.10 3.43 -8.71
CA LEU A 57 4.97 4.34 -8.83
C LEU A 57 5.06 5.46 -7.80
N ALA A 58 5.22 5.12 -6.52
CA ALA A 58 5.35 6.10 -5.44
C ALA A 58 6.56 7.02 -5.65
N LYS A 59 7.70 6.47 -6.08
CA LYS A 59 8.91 7.25 -6.38
C LYS A 59 8.68 8.23 -7.52
N TRP A 60 8.08 7.77 -8.62
CA TRP A 60 7.80 8.63 -9.77
C TRP A 60 6.80 9.73 -9.42
N ALA A 61 5.70 9.40 -8.74
CA ALA A 61 4.68 10.36 -8.35
C ALA A 61 5.26 11.45 -7.45
N ALA A 62 6.03 11.06 -6.41
CA ALA A 62 6.72 12.01 -5.53
C ALA A 62 7.72 12.90 -6.29
N SER A 63 8.43 12.38 -7.29
CA SER A 63 9.38 13.16 -8.10
C SER A 63 8.72 14.10 -9.11
N SER A 64 7.48 13.80 -9.52
CA SER A 64 6.74 14.54 -10.54
C SER A 64 5.70 15.49 -9.94
N GLY A 65 5.49 15.44 -8.62
CA GLY A 65 4.44 16.21 -7.94
C GLY A 65 3.04 15.69 -8.22
N GLU A 66 2.91 14.43 -8.64
CA GLU A 66 1.61 13.81 -8.94
C GLU A 66 1.00 13.27 -7.64
N GLU A 67 -0.28 13.56 -7.42
CA GLU A 67 -1.04 13.11 -6.25
C GLU A 67 -2.50 12.81 -6.60
N GLY A 68 -3.18 12.04 -5.74
CA GLY A 68 -4.59 11.69 -5.92
C GLY A 68 -4.80 10.56 -6.93
N VAL A 69 -5.80 10.73 -7.80
CA VAL A 69 -6.18 9.71 -8.79
C VAL A 69 -5.32 9.89 -10.03
N ILE A 70 -4.31 9.04 -10.19
CA ILE A 70 -3.39 9.08 -11.32
C ILE A 70 -3.94 8.18 -12.44
N PRO A 71 -4.26 8.73 -13.63
CA PRO A 71 -4.66 7.94 -14.78
C PRO A 71 -3.58 6.94 -15.21
N LEU A 72 -3.99 5.73 -15.60
CA LEU A 72 -3.01 4.71 -15.98
C LEU A 72 -2.22 5.11 -17.22
N ASP A 73 -2.79 5.85 -18.15
CA ASP A 73 -2.13 6.33 -19.38
C ASP A 73 -0.99 7.30 -19.10
N THR A 74 -1.05 8.11 -18.04
CA THR A 74 0.00 9.07 -17.67
C THR A 74 1.18 8.41 -16.94
N THR A 75 0.99 7.23 -16.37
CA THR A 75 2.05 6.50 -15.65
C THR A 75 3.16 6.04 -16.62
N PRO A 76 4.45 6.22 -16.27
CA PRO A 76 5.55 5.84 -17.14
C PRO A 76 5.62 4.34 -17.45
N VAL A 77 6.10 4.02 -18.66
CA VAL A 77 6.32 2.64 -19.14
C VAL A 77 7.18 1.82 -18.18
N PHE A 78 8.24 2.41 -17.61
CA PHE A 78 9.14 1.71 -16.69
C PHE A 78 8.48 1.32 -15.36
N VAL A 79 7.37 1.96 -14.98
CA VAL A 79 6.58 1.58 -13.80
C VAL A 79 5.64 0.44 -14.19
N LYS A 80 4.94 0.55 -15.33
CA LYS A 80 3.94 -0.43 -15.80
C LYS A 80 4.50 -1.82 -16.06
N PHE A 81 5.73 -1.90 -16.55
CA PHE A 81 6.34 -3.15 -17.01
C PHE A 81 7.56 -3.56 -16.17
N CYS A 82 7.62 -3.15 -14.90
CA CYS A 82 8.76 -3.47 -14.05
C CYS A 82 8.79 -4.92 -13.56
N ASP A 83 7.69 -5.65 -13.74
CA ASP A 83 7.49 -7.03 -13.26
C ASP A 83 7.22 -8.01 -14.41
N LEU A 84 7.44 -7.58 -15.67
CA LEU A 84 7.44 -8.44 -16.86
C LEU A 84 8.82 -9.07 -17.12
#